data_AF-A0A517DUY3-F1
#
_entry.id   AF-A0A517DUY3-F1
#
_cell.length_a   1.000
_cell.length_b   1.000
_cell.length_c   1.000
_cell.angle_alpha   90.00
_cell.angle_beta   90.00
_cell.angle_gamma   90.00
#
_symmetry.space_group_name_H-M   'P 1'
#
loop_
_entity.id
_entity.type
_entity.pdbx_description
1 polymer ?
#
loop_
_entity_poly.entity_id
_entity_poly.type
_entity_poly.pdbx_seq_one_letter_code
_entity_poly.pdbx_strand_id
1 'polypeptide(L)'
;MIKDYSFSALPAAIPVWTPSPQKSINLTAAQVSNPLAATIILSSNGDKSFLALRTTESSPTIVQSFPSAYRLSSGDTIFARTADEGERCENFGAATATQVAFNSRSDFSNVNNAAGMADGQVAALSSGLLIGTRGRIVLSYNMSLAALEQLQLESVIIKFYCRLALTLAVGTSTMIFYWRPNSADNWIELQQASLSLLGTLDYLTSPLEQDITAQILTAANPWEVINNLQTSFVGSHTGLGIGNTIQLDAVEVEICVTGLNQLTLFGFET
;
A
#
# COMPACT_ATOMS: atom_id res chain seq x y z
N MET A 1 2.44 15.93 35.54
CA MET A 1 2.30 16.42 34.15
C MET A 1 2.31 15.20 33.23
N ILE A 2 1.46 15.24 32.21
CA ILE A 2 1.35 14.19 31.18
C ILE A 2 1.62 14.87 29.84
N LYS A 3 2.44 14.26 29.00
CA LYS A 3 2.73 14.72 27.64
C LYS A 3 2.44 13.58 26.67
N ASP A 4 1.52 13.80 25.74
CA ASP A 4 1.06 12.82 24.76
C ASP A 4 1.48 13.23 23.36
N TYR A 5 2.02 12.28 22.60
CA TYR A 5 2.51 12.47 21.24
C TYR A 5 2.04 11.32 20.35
N SER A 6 1.70 11.65 19.10
CA SER A 6 1.43 10.68 18.04
C SER A 6 2.28 11.06 16.83
N PHE A 7 3.03 10.10 16.29
CA PHE A 7 3.94 10.34 15.16
C PHE A 7 4.19 9.08 14.33
N SER A 8 4.52 9.30 13.06
CA SER A 8 5.12 8.31 12.16
C SER A 8 6.53 7.92 12.60
N ALA A 9 7.21 7.01 11.90
CA ALA A 9 8.65 6.81 12.08
C ALA A 9 9.41 8.14 12.21
N LEU A 10 10.22 8.25 13.27
CA LEU A 10 11.10 9.39 13.53
C LEU A 10 12.56 8.95 13.35
N PRO A 11 13.11 8.93 12.12
CA PRO A 11 14.49 8.51 11.88
C PRO A 11 15.51 9.45 12.54
N ALA A 12 15.14 10.72 12.74
CA ALA A 12 15.90 11.70 13.50
C ALA A 12 15.24 11.99 14.85
N ALA A 13 16.07 12.32 15.84
CA ALA A 13 15.59 12.68 17.17
C ALA A 13 14.87 14.05 17.15
N ILE A 14 13.64 14.10 17.65
CA ILE A 14 12.85 15.33 17.79
C ILE A 14 12.63 15.66 19.27
N PRO A 15 12.53 16.95 19.64
CA PRO A 15 12.24 17.33 21.02
C PRO A 15 10.78 16.99 21.37
N VAL A 16 10.58 16.24 22.45
CA VAL A 16 9.26 15.86 22.97
C VAL A 16 9.01 16.39 24.38
N TRP A 17 10.00 16.90 25.11
CA TRP A 17 9.73 17.66 26.34
C TRP A 17 10.89 18.59 26.65
N THR A 18 10.68 19.88 26.41
CA THR A 18 11.58 20.94 26.88
C THR A 18 11.06 21.51 28.20
N PRO A 19 11.87 21.53 29.27
CA PRO A 19 11.44 22.08 30.55
C PRO A 19 11.31 23.60 30.49
N SER A 20 10.58 24.16 31.45
CA SER A 20 10.64 25.61 31.69
C SER A 20 12.08 26.05 32.01
N PRO A 21 12.47 27.31 31.72
CA PRO A 21 13.82 27.80 32.00
C PRO A 21 14.25 27.51 33.44
N GLN A 22 15.48 27.01 33.59
CA GLN A 22 16.11 26.66 34.89
C GLN A 22 15.46 25.50 35.66
N LYS A 23 14.47 24.80 35.07
CA LYS A 23 13.89 23.60 35.67
C LYS A 23 14.53 22.32 35.13
N SER A 24 14.41 21.26 35.92
CA SER A 24 14.77 19.89 35.56
C SER A 24 13.52 19.05 35.36
N ILE A 25 13.54 18.12 34.41
CA ILE A 25 12.47 17.12 34.24
C ILE A 25 12.73 15.93 35.18
N ASN A 26 11.70 15.53 35.92
CA ASN A 26 11.69 14.30 36.71
C ASN A 26 10.67 13.33 36.08
N LEU A 27 11.16 12.37 35.32
CA LEU A 27 10.35 11.39 34.59
C LEU A 27 10.00 10.21 35.52
N THR A 28 8.71 9.93 35.70
CA THR A 28 8.20 8.86 36.58
C THR A 28 7.76 7.63 35.80
N ALA A 29 7.30 7.81 34.56
CA ALA A 29 7.05 6.71 33.64
C ALA A 29 7.08 7.18 32.18
N ALA A 30 7.25 6.24 31.28
CA ALA A 30 7.03 6.42 29.84
C ALA A 30 6.21 5.25 29.31
N GLN A 31 5.28 5.53 28.43
CA GLN A 31 4.44 4.55 27.76
C GLN A 31 4.56 4.74 26.26
N VAL A 32 4.70 3.64 25.53
CA VAL A 32 4.65 3.62 24.07
C VAL A 32 3.58 2.63 23.63
N SER A 33 2.80 3.00 22.62
CA SER A 33 1.89 2.11 21.92
C SER A 33 2.12 2.15 20.41
N ASN A 34 2.20 1.00 19.78
CA ASN A 34 2.26 0.83 18.33
C ASN A 34 1.60 -0.53 17.99
N PRO A 35 0.69 -0.63 17.01
CA PRO A 35 0.03 -1.89 16.66
C PRO A 35 1.00 -2.92 16.05
N LEU A 36 2.15 -2.48 15.56
CA LEU A 36 3.24 -3.30 15.04
C LEU A 36 4.47 -3.20 15.97
N ALA A 37 5.53 -3.91 15.61
CA ALA A 37 6.80 -3.80 16.34
C ALA A 37 7.43 -2.41 16.13
N ALA A 38 7.94 -1.79 17.18
CA ALA A 38 8.71 -0.55 17.06
C ALA A 38 9.61 -0.37 18.28
N THR A 39 10.77 0.26 18.09
CA THR A 39 11.63 0.69 19.21
C THR A 39 11.74 2.20 19.24
N ILE A 40 11.18 2.80 20.29
CA ILE A 40 11.30 4.23 20.59
C ILE A 40 12.43 4.43 21.59
N ILE A 41 13.39 5.28 21.21
CA ILE A 41 14.52 5.65 22.04
C ILE A 41 14.31 7.07 22.55
N LEU A 42 14.42 7.24 23.87
CA LEU A 42 14.46 8.54 24.52
C LEU A 42 15.90 8.91 24.87
N SER A 43 16.27 10.15 24.53
CA SER A 43 17.58 10.72 24.84
C SER A 43 17.48 12.09 25.49
N SER A 44 18.50 12.45 26.28
CA SER A 44 18.67 13.81 26.77
C SER A 44 19.47 14.62 25.74
N ASN A 45 18.93 15.77 25.35
CA ASN A 45 19.50 16.70 24.36
C ASN A 45 19.89 16.04 23.02
N GLY A 46 19.23 14.94 22.64
CA GLY A 46 19.50 14.22 21.39
C GLY A 46 20.62 13.18 21.50
N ASP A 47 21.64 13.41 22.33
CA ASP A 47 22.91 12.65 22.28
C ASP A 47 23.00 11.49 23.28
N LYS A 48 22.36 11.61 24.45
CA LYS A 48 22.48 10.63 25.55
C LYS A 48 21.22 9.81 25.69
N SER A 49 21.18 8.66 25.02
CA SER A 49 20.08 7.69 25.15
C SER A 49 20.02 7.13 26.56
N PHE A 50 18.84 7.14 27.18
CA PHE A 50 18.66 6.65 28.56
C PHE A 50 17.51 5.65 28.70
N LEU A 51 16.61 5.57 27.72
CA LEU A 51 15.53 4.60 27.71
C LEU A 51 15.25 4.13 26.28
N ALA A 52 15.05 2.83 26.11
CA ALA A 52 14.55 2.23 24.88
C ALA A 52 13.29 1.42 25.22
N LEU A 53 12.19 1.71 24.52
CA LEU A 53 10.90 1.06 24.69
C LEU A 53 10.58 0.31 23.40
N ARG A 54 10.39 -1.00 23.50
CA ARG A 54 10.16 -1.86 22.35
C ARG A 54 8.78 -2.50 22.41
N THR A 55 7.91 -2.14 21.48
CA THR A 55 6.62 -2.82 21.27
C THR A 55 6.79 -4.01 20.32
N THR A 56 5.84 -4.93 20.38
CA THR A 56 5.68 -6.04 19.43
C THR A 56 4.21 -6.17 19.08
N GLU A 57 3.86 -6.87 18.00
CA GLU A 57 2.44 -7.14 17.69
C GLU A 57 1.69 -7.83 18.83
N SER A 58 2.37 -8.73 19.55
CA SER A 58 1.83 -9.43 20.73
C SER A 58 1.78 -8.57 22.01
N SER A 59 2.50 -7.45 22.04
CA SER A 59 2.58 -6.52 23.15
C SER A 59 2.62 -5.09 22.60
N PRO A 60 1.49 -4.61 22.04
CA PRO A 60 1.45 -3.35 21.30
C PRO A 60 1.65 -2.14 22.21
N THR A 61 1.49 -2.30 23.53
CA THR A 61 1.70 -1.25 24.51
C THR A 61 2.75 -1.69 25.54
N ILE A 62 3.74 -0.84 25.79
CA ILE A 62 4.74 -1.01 26.84
C ILE A 62 4.72 0.19 27.76
N VAL A 63 4.76 -0.06 29.07
CA VAL A 63 4.89 0.96 30.11
C VAL A 63 6.15 0.68 30.90
N GLN A 64 7.08 1.63 30.92
CA GLN A 64 8.22 1.64 31.82
C GLN A 64 7.97 2.63 32.93
N SER A 65 7.72 2.12 34.14
CA SER A 65 7.71 2.93 35.36
C SER A 65 9.10 2.98 35.98
N PHE A 66 9.46 4.11 36.57
CA PHE A 66 10.71 4.27 37.30
C PHE A 66 10.46 4.16 38.81
N PRO A 67 11.15 3.26 39.54
CA PRO A 67 11.00 3.15 41.00
C PRO A 67 11.32 4.45 41.75
N SER A 68 12.20 5.26 41.18
CA SER A 68 12.48 6.64 41.58
C SER A 68 12.52 7.51 40.33
N ALA A 69 12.01 8.74 40.39
CA ALA A 69 11.94 9.60 39.22
C ALA A 69 13.34 9.76 38.56
N TYR A 70 13.41 9.49 37.26
CA TYR A 70 14.61 9.71 36.47
C TYR A 70 14.77 11.21 36.23
N ARG A 71 15.74 11.83 36.90
CA ARG A 71 15.97 13.26 36.86
C ARG A 71 16.98 13.62 35.77
N LEU A 72 16.56 14.45 34.83
CA LEU A 72 17.44 15.05 33.83
C LEU A 72 18.17 16.29 34.38
N SER A 73 19.25 16.73 33.71
CA SER A 73 19.94 17.95 34.10
C SER A 73 19.05 19.17 33.91
N SER A 74 19.34 20.26 34.61
CA SER A 74 18.60 21.51 34.44
C SER A 74 18.69 22.01 33.00
N GLY A 75 17.54 22.29 32.38
CA GLY A 75 17.44 22.74 31.00
C GLY A 75 17.52 21.64 29.93
N ASP A 76 17.79 20.38 30.31
CA ASP A 76 17.83 19.27 29.36
C ASP A 76 16.44 18.99 28.78
N THR A 77 16.38 18.80 27.46
CA THR A 77 15.17 18.41 26.73
C THR A 77 15.16 16.91 26.49
N ILE A 78 13.99 16.26 26.65
CA ILE A 78 13.80 14.87 26.20
C ILE A 78 13.56 14.89 24.70
N PHE A 79 14.32 14.06 23.99
CA PHE A 79 14.14 13.78 22.58
C PHE A 79 13.63 12.35 22.38
N ALA A 80 12.87 12.13 21.31
CA ALA A 80 12.42 10.81 20.87
C ALA A 80 12.86 10.54 19.44
N ARG A 81 13.25 9.29 19.16
CA ARG A 81 13.46 8.77 17.80
C ARG A 81 12.98 7.33 17.70
N THR A 82 12.63 6.91 16.50
CA THR A 82 12.35 5.52 16.14
C THR A 82 13.64 4.86 15.66
N ALA A 83 14.02 3.74 16.26
CA ALA A 83 15.25 3.01 15.92
C ALA A 83 15.00 1.89 14.91
N ASP A 84 13.87 1.21 15.06
CA ASP A 84 13.32 0.23 14.12
C ASP A 84 11.80 0.33 14.14
N GLU A 85 11.18 -0.05 13.03
CA GLU A 85 9.73 -0.12 12.88
C GLU A 85 9.39 -1.35 12.04
N GLY A 86 8.36 -2.06 12.48
CA GLY A 86 7.80 -3.22 11.83
C GLY A 86 6.88 -2.77 10.70
N GLU A 87 7.04 -3.43 9.57
CA GLU A 87 6.20 -3.25 8.40
C GLU A 87 5.35 -4.50 8.20
N ARG A 88 4.09 -4.30 7.79
CA ARG A 88 3.19 -5.38 7.41
C ARG A 88 2.69 -5.13 6.00
N CYS A 89 2.89 -6.09 5.10
CA CYS A 89 2.34 -6.08 3.75
C CYS A 89 1.24 -7.13 3.60
N GLU A 90 0.11 -6.73 3.04
CA GLU A 90 -1.00 -7.64 2.69
C GLU A 90 -1.31 -7.53 1.20
N ASN A 91 -1.60 -8.67 0.58
CA ASN A 91 -1.98 -8.76 -0.82
C ASN A 91 -3.47 -9.03 -0.95
N PHE A 92 -4.13 -8.27 -1.82
CA PHE A 92 -5.55 -8.36 -2.06
C PHE A 92 -5.83 -8.67 -3.53
N GLY A 93 -6.50 -9.80 -3.75
CA GLY A 93 -7.09 -10.11 -5.04
C GLY A 93 -8.40 -9.35 -5.26
N ALA A 94 -8.83 -9.25 -6.50
CA ALA A 94 -10.12 -8.65 -6.81
C ALA A 94 -11.27 -9.50 -6.23
N ALA A 95 -12.24 -8.88 -5.58
CA ALA A 95 -13.43 -9.56 -5.09
C ALA A 95 -14.40 -9.89 -6.23
N THR A 96 -14.43 -9.06 -7.27
CA THR A 96 -15.28 -9.25 -8.45
C THR A 96 -14.55 -8.82 -9.72
N ALA A 97 -14.88 -9.47 -10.83
CA ALA A 97 -14.43 -9.09 -12.16
C ALA A 97 -15.66 -8.94 -13.06
N THR A 98 -15.91 -7.73 -13.55
CA THR A 98 -17.07 -7.43 -14.38
C THR A 98 -16.63 -7.08 -15.79
N GLN A 99 -17.24 -7.75 -16.77
CA GLN A 99 -17.05 -7.40 -18.16
C GLN A 99 -17.82 -6.12 -18.50
N VAL A 100 -17.13 -5.13 -19.08
CA VAL A 100 -17.75 -3.89 -19.55
C VAL A 100 -17.42 -3.69 -21.03
N ALA A 101 -18.36 -3.11 -21.77
CA ALA A 101 -18.13 -2.74 -23.15
C ALA A 101 -17.01 -1.69 -23.25
N PHE A 102 -16.05 -1.93 -24.14
CA PHE A 102 -15.02 -0.98 -24.52
C PHE A 102 -15.22 -0.63 -26.00
N ASN A 103 -15.51 0.63 -26.31
CA ASN A 103 -15.96 1.03 -27.64
C ASN A 103 -17.13 0.16 -28.15
N SER A 104 -18.16 0.03 -27.29
CA SER A 104 -19.43 -0.68 -27.54
C SER A 104 -19.36 -2.21 -27.65
N ARG A 105 -18.22 -2.85 -27.35
CA ARG A 105 -18.06 -4.30 -27.44
C ARG A 105 -17.17 -4.85 -26.31
N SER A 106 -17.46 -6.06 -25.85
CA SER A 106 -16.54 -6.81 -24.99
C SER A 106 -16.58 -8.29 -25.35
N ASP A 107 -15.43 -8.83 -25.77
CA ASP A 107 -15.30 -10.20 -26.27
C ASP A 107 -14.49 -11.11 -25.33
N PHE A 108 -14.12 -10.61 -24.13
CA PHE A 108 -13.53 -11.46 -23.11
C PHE A 108 -14.48 -12.61 -22.74
N SER A 109 -13.89 -13.77 -22.50
CA SER A 109 -14.56 -14.96 -21.98
C SER A 109 -14.07 -15.25 -20.57
N ASN A 110 -14.93 -15.87 -19.76
CA ASN A 110 -14.62 -16.31 -18.38
C ASN A 110 -14.01 -15.21 -17.50
N VAL A 111 -14.56 -13.99 -17.53
CA VAL A 111 -13.98 -12.84 -16.82
C VAL A 111 -13.86 -13.04 -15.30
N ASN A 112 -14.71 -13.88 -14.71
CA ASN A 112 -14.65 -14.18 -13.27
C ASN A 112 -13.35 -14.89 -12.86
N ASN A 113 -12.62 -15.49 -13.81
CA ASN A 113 -11.32 -16.08 -13.53
C ASN A 113 -10.29 -15.01 -13.16
N ALA A 114 -10.49 -13.76 -13.57
CA ALA A 114 -9.64 -12.63 -13.17
C ALA A 114 -9.88 -12.14 -11.73
N ALA A 115 -10.90 -12.69 -11.03
CA ALA A 115 -11.15 -12.37 -9.63
C ALA A 115 -10.29 -13.25 -8.72
N GLY A 116 -9.86 -12.71 -7.60
CA GLY A 116 -8.94 -13.35 -6.67
C GLY A 116 -7.48 -13.02 -6.97
N MET A 117 -6.60 -13.89 -6.46
CA MET A 117 -5.14 -13.83 -6.64
C MET A 117 -4.74 -14.73 -7.81
N ALA A 118 -3.50 -14.61 -8.29
CA ALA A 118 -3.02 -15.42 -9.40
C ALA A 118 -3.09 -16.93 -9.08
N ASP A 119 -3.85 -17.69 -9.89
CA ASP A 119 -4.04 -19.13 -9.72
C ASP A 119 -3.88 -19.93 -11.03
N GLY A 120 -3.56 -19.26 -12.14
CA GLY A 120 -3.38 -19.85 -13.46
C GLY A 120 -4.67 -20.00 -14.28
N GLN A 121 -5.84 -19.58 -13.76
CA GLN A 121 -7.07 -19.46 -14.53
C GLN A 121 -7.22 -18.07 -15.12
N VAL A 122 -7.33 -17.99 -16.45
CA VAL A 122 -7.32 -16.70 -17.14
C VAL A 122 -8.66 -16.30 -17.73
N ALA A 123 -8.98 -15.02 -17.61
CA ALA A 123 -9.91 -14.36 -18.50
C ALA A 123 -9.21 -14.11 -19.85
N ALA A 124 -9.82 -14.54 -20.95
CA ALA A 124 -9.17 -14.54 -22.25
C ALA A 124 -9.97 -13.80 -23.31
N LEU A 125 -9.27 -12.98 -24.08
CA LEU A 125 -9.72 -12.37 -25.32
C LEU A 125 -8.90 -13.00 -26.44
N SER A 126 -9.53 -13.87 -27.22
CA SER A 126 -8.89 -14.53 -28.35
C SER A 126 -9.44 -13.99 -29.68
N SER A 127 -8.55 -13.80 -30.64
CA SER A 127 -8.94 -13.52 -32.02
C SER A 127 -8.96 -14.81 -32.84
N GLY A 128 -10.11 -15.07 -33.47
CA GLY A 128 -10.32 -16.14 -34.44
C GLY A 128 -11.33 -15.76 -35.54
N LEU A 129 -11.80 -14.50 -35.56
CA LEU A 129 -12.81 -14.00 -36.48
C LEU A 129 -12.22 -12.90 -37.37
N LEU A 130 -12.85 -12.64 -38.53
CA LEU A 130 -12.42 -11.60 -39.48
C LEU A 130 -12.64 -10.15 -38.98
N ILE A 131 -13.06 -9.97 -37.74
CA ILE A 131 -13.37 -8.67 -37.13
C ILE A 131 -12.53 -8.50 -35.87
N GLY A 132 -12.01 -7.29 -35.67
CA GLY A 132 -11.21 -6.98 -34.48
C GLY A 132 -11.99 -7.23 -33.18
N THR A 133 -11.34 -7.88 -32.22
CA THR A 133 -11.92 -8.16 -30.89
C THR A 133 -11.45 -7.12 -29.88
N ARG A 134 -12.30 -6.79 -28.92
CA ARG A 134 -11.97 -5.80 -27.88
C ARG A 134 -12.78 -6.05 -26.63
N GLY A 135 -12.31 -5.54 -25.50
CA GLY A 135 -13.11 -5.52 -24.28
C GLY A 135 -12.41 -4.86 -23.12
N ARG A 136 -13.16 -4.71 -22.03
CA ARG A 136 -12.66 -4.25 -20.74
C ARG A 136 -13.15 -5.19 -19.65
N ILE A 137 -12.26 -5.51 -18.71
CA ILE A 137 -12.57 -6.12 -17.43
C ILE A 137 -12.37 -5.04 -16.37
N VAL A 138 -13.37 -4.81 -15.54
CA VAL A 138 -13.29 -3.93 -14.36
C VAL A 138 -13.23 -4.80 -13.12
N LEU A 139 -12.23 -4.59 -12.29
CA LEU A 139 -12.02 -5.33 -11.05
C LEU A 139 -12.30 -4.42 -9.85
N SER A 140 -13.03 -4.97 -8.88
CA SER A 140 -13.33 -4.29 -7.61
C SER A 140 -12.85 -5.13 -6.46
N TYR A 141 -12.42 -4.48 -5.39
CA TYR A 141 -11.73 -5.10 -4.27
C TYR A 141 -12.55 -4.99 -2.99
N ASN A 142 -12.29 -5.89 -2.06
CA ASN A 142 -12.74 -5.75 -0.67
C ASN A 142 -11.50 -5.84 0.22
N MET A 143 -10.86 -4.70 0.41
CA MET A 143 -9.63 -4.59 1.20
C MET A 143 -10.02 -4.20 2.62
N SER A 144 -9.78 -5.09 3.57
CA SER A 144 -10.08 -4.84 4.98
C SER A 144 -8.84 -5.08 5.81
N LEU A 145 -8.23 -4.00 6.25
CA LEU A 145 -7.14 -4.00 7.22
C LEU A 145 -7.72 -3.65 8.59
N ALA A 146 -7.38 -4.42 9.62
CA ALA A 146 -7.79 -4.11 10.98
C ALA A 146 -7.03 -2.88 11.52
N ALA A 147 -7.70 -2.07 12.34
CA ALA A 147 -7.12 -0.92 13.04
C ALA A 147 -6.50 0.17 12.15
N LEU A 148 -7.17 0.54 11.03
CA LEU A 148 -6.73 1.58 10.09
C LEU A 148 -6.29 2.90 10.75
N GLU A 149 -6.97 3.32 11.83
CA GLU A 149 -6.66 4.55 12.56
C GLU A 149 -5.30 4.51 13.29
N GLN A 150 -4.72 3.33 13.47
CA GLN A 150 -3.43 3.12 14.11
C GLN A 150 -2.32 2.79 13.10
N LEU A 151 -2.65 2.73 11.81
CA LEU A 151 -1.73 2.37 10.75
C LEU A 151 -1.40 3.58 9.90
N GLN A 152 -0.17 3.59 9.40
CA GLN A 152 0.30 4.52 8.41
C GLN A 152 0.58 3.77 7.13
N LEU A 153 0.12 4.34 6.02
CA LEU A 153 0.34 3.78 4.70
C LEU A 153 1.78 4.06 4.25
N GLU A 154 2.53 3.01 3.91
CA GLU A 154 3.87 3.12 3.35
C GLU A 154 3.86 2.95 1.83
N SER A 155 3.15 1.94 1.32
CA SER A 155 3.09 1.69 -0.12
C SER A 155 1.78 1.04 -0.57
N VAL A 156 1.43 1.31 -1.83
CA VAL A 156 0.35 0.63 -2.55
C VAL A 156 0.82 0.32 -3.97
N ILE A 157 0.94 -0.98 -4.26
CA ILE A 157 1.45 -1.49 -5.54
C ILE A 157 0.35 -2.33 -6.21
N ILE A 158 0.03 -2.02 -7.46
CA ILE A 158 -0.86 -2.83 -8.28
C ILE A 158 -0.02 -3.76 -9.15
N LYS A 159 -0.33 -5.06 -9.13
CA LYS A 159 0.37 -6.11 -9.88
C LYS A 159 -0.58 -6.75 -10.89
N PHE A 160 -0.26 -6.65 -12.18
CA PHE A 160 -1.05 -7.26 -13.25
C PHE A 160 -0.39 -8.55 -13.76
N TYR A 161 -1.08 -9.68 -13.56
CA TYR A 161 -0.67 -10.99 -14.05
C TYR A 161 -1.34 -11.24 -15.40
N CYS A 162 -0.61 -10.99 -16.49
CA CYS A 162 -1.19 -10.98 -17.82
C CYS A 162 -0.25 -11.55 -18.88
N ARG A 163 -0.81 -11.88 -20.04
CA ARG A 163 -0.06 -12.31 -21.20
C ARG A 163 -0.69 -11.76 -22.48
N LEU A 164 0.15 -11.32 -23.41
CA LEU A 164 -0.23 -11.02 -24.78
C LEU A 164 0.60 -11.91 -25.71
N ALA A 165 -0.06 -12.82 -26.44
CA ALA A 165 0.58 -13.74 -27.36
C ALA A 165 0.04 -13.56 -28.79
N LEU A 166 0.94 -13.36 -29.76
CA LEU A 166 0.61 -13.26 -31.18
C LEU A 166 1.22 -14.41 -31.98
N THR A 167 0.37 -15.20 -32.61
CA THR A 167 0.74 -16.38 -33.42
C THR A 167 0.57 -16.12 -34.91
N LEU A 168 -0.43 -15.34 -35.31
CA LEU A 168 -0.63 -14.89 -36.68
C LEU A 168 -1.02 -13.41 -36.65
N ALA A 169 -0.10 -12.53 -37.03
CA ALA A 169 -0.27 -11.09 -36.90
C ALA A 169 -0.66 -10.44 -38.25
N VAL A 170 -1.90 -9.96 -38.34
CA VAL A 170 -2.28 -8.87 -39.24
C VAL A 170 -2.90 -7.78 -38.36
N GLY A 171 -2.16 -6.71 -38.06
CA GLY A 171 -2.62 -5.61 -37.20
C GLY A 171 -1.90 -5.55 -35.85
N THR A 172 -2.46 -4.79 -34.91
CA THR A 172 -1.85 -4.51 -33.60
C THR A 172 -2.74 -5.04 -32.48
N SER A 173 -2.11 -5.61 -31.47
CA SER A 173 -2.76 -6.08 -30.26
C SER A 173 -2.24 -5.29 -29.08
N THR A 174 -3.15 -4.78 -28.26
CA THR A 174 -2.82 -3.84 -27.19
C THR A 174 -3.52 -4.24 -25.91
N MET A 175 -2.76 -4.21 -24.82
CA MET A 175 -3.24 -4.24 -23.45
C MET A 175 -3.04 -2.86 -22.84
N ILE A 176 -4.06 -2.35 -22.15
CA ILE A 176 -3.97 -1.09 -21.41
C ILE A 176 -4.45 -1.31 -19.99
N PHE A 177 -3.67 -0.83 -19.04
CA PHE A 177 -3.89 -0.99 -17.60
C PHE A 177 -4.33 0.34 -17.02
N TYR A 178 -5.41 0.31 -16.25
CA TYR A 178 -5.98 1.49 -15.62
C TYR A 178 -6.25 1.23 -14.15
N TRP A 179 -6.28 2.31 -13.38
CA TRP A 179 -6.91 2.33 -12.07
C TRP A 179 -7.75 3.59 -11.88
N ARG A 180 -8.56 3.62 -10.83
CA ARG A 180 -9.25 4.81 -10.36
C ARG A 180 -9.55 4.71 -8.86
N PRO A 181 -9.65 5.85 -8.16
CA PRO A 181 -9.86 5.87 -6.72
C PRO A 181 -11.27 5.42 -6.29
N ASN A 182 -12.29 5.62 -7.12
CA ASN A 182 -13.63 5.08 -6.91
C ASN A 182 -14.41 4.97 -8.24
N SER A 183 -15.63 4.44 -8.18
CA SER A 183 -16.44 4.19 -9.37
C SER A 183 -16.95 5.43 -10.11
N ALA A 184 -17.01 6.58 -9.44
CA ALA A 184 -17.46 7.85 -10.01
C ALA A 184 -16.33 8.62 -10.71
N ASP A 185 -15.08 8.34 -10.35
CA ASP A 185 -13.91 8.99 -10.92
C ASP A 185 -13.51 8.44 -12.30
N ASN A 186 -12.71 9.27 -12.99
CA ASN A 186 -12.14 8.94 -14.28
C ASN A 186 -11.05 7.87 -14.16
N TRP A 187 -10.89 7.07 -15.21
CA TRP A 187 -9.79 6.12 -15.31
C TRP A 187 -8.46 6.82 -15.52
N ILE A 188 -7.46 6.43 -14.74
CA ILE A 188 -6.07 6.85 -14.86
C ILE A 188 -5.30 5.73 -15.56
N GLU A 189 -4.70 6.03 -16.71
CA GLU A 189 -3.85 5.07 -17.42
C GLU A 189 -2.54 4.89 -16.67
N LEU A 190 -2.20 3.63 -16.37
CA LEU A 190 -0.94 3.28 -15.74
C LEU A 190 0.11 2.98 -16.81
N GLN A 191 -0.22 2.06 -17.72
CA GLN A 191 0.70 1.60 -18.75
C GLN A 191 -0.07 1.01 -19.93
N GLN A 192 0.60 0.98 -21.08
CA GLN A 192 0.16 0.29 -22.29
C GLN A 192 1.27 -0.64 -22.79
N ALA A 193 0.89 -1.85 -23.17
CA ALA A 193 1.76 -2.80 -23.86
C ALA A 193 1.12 -3.21 -25.19
N SER A 194 1.91 -3.28 -26.26
CA SER A 194 1.40 -3.69 -27.57
C SER A 194 2.38 -4.53 -28.36
N LEU A 195 1.83 -5.37 -29.24
CA LEU A 195 2.56 -6.13 -30.23
C LEU A 195 1.89 -5.96 -31.60
N SER A 196 2.70 -5.77 -32.64
CA SER A 196 2.27 -5.73 -34.04
C SER A 196 2.87 -6.86 -34.89
N LEU A 197 3.74 -7.67 -34.29
CA LEU A 197 4.45 -8.79 -34.91
C LEU A 197 4.35 -10.03 -34.02
N LEU A 198 4.70 -11.18 -34.56
CA LEU A 198 4.71 -12.45 -33.83
C LEU A 198 5.60 -12.37 -32.60
N GLY A 199 5.10 -12.87 -31.47
CA GLY A 199 5.81 -12.82 -30.20
C GLY A 199 4.90 -12.98 -29.01
N THR A 200 5.47 -12.87 -27.82
CA THR A 200 4.73 -12.95 -26.56
C THR A 200 5.31 -11.98 -25.54
N LEU A 201 4.44 -11.26 -24.85
CA LEU A 201 4.74 -10.57 -23.59
C LEU A 201 4.08 -11.38 -22.48
N ASP A 202 4.87 -11.85 -21.52
CA ASP A 202 4.42 -12.78 -20.49
C ASP A 202 4.80 -12.27 -19.10
N TYR A 203 3.78 -11.93 -18.32
CA TYR A 203 3.90 -11.42 -16.95
C TYR A 203 3.15 -12.32 -15.95
N LEU A 204 2.84 -13.57 -16.33
CA LEU A 204 2.12 -14.51 -15.47
C LEU A 204 2.96 -14.98 -14.26
N THR A 205 4.28 -14.99 -14.38
CA THR A 205 5.20 -15.37 -13.28
C THR A 205 5.92 -14.18 -12.66
N SER A 206 5.90 -13.04 -13.34
CA SER A 206 6.55 -11.80 -12.92
C SER A 206 5.63 -10.66 -13.33
N PRO A 207 4.73 -10.22 -12.43
CA PRO A 207 3.66 -9.32 -12.81
C PRO A 207 4.21 -7.96 -13.25
N LEU A 208 3.39 -7.25 -14.01
CA LEU A 208 3.64 -5.84 -14.25
C LEU A 208 3.24 -5.04 -13.01
N GLU A 209 4.21 -4.45 -12.33
CA GLU A 209 3.99 -3.70 -11.09
C GLU A 209 3.86 -2.21 -11.35
N GLN A 210 2.92 -1.55 -10.66
CA GLN A 210 2.67 -0.12 -10.73
C GLN A 210 2.52 0.44 -9.31
N ASP A 211 3.44 1.31 -8.91
CA ASP A 211 3.37 2.01 -7.63
C ASP A 211 2.47 3.25 -7.76
N ILE A 212 1.38 3.27 -6.99
CA ILE A 212 0.41 4.38 -6.94
C ILE A 212 0.42 5.11 -5.60
N THR A 213 1.41 4.83 -4.75
CA THR A 213 1.51 5.32 -3.37
C THR A 213 1.39 6.84 -3.30
N ALA A 214 2.18 7.56 -4.09
CA ALA A 214 2.18 9.02 -4.08
C ALA A 214 0.80 9.60 -4.42
N GLN A 215 0.09 8.99 -5.36
CA GLN A 215 -1.24 9.44 -5.80
C GLN A 215 -2.28 9.23 -4.71
N ILE A 216 -2.23 8.07 -4.03
CA ILE A 216 -3.12 7.79 -2.90
C ILE A 216 -2.84 8.72 -1.73
N LEU A 217 -1.57 8.97 -1.40
CA LEU A 217 -1.18 9.86 -0.30
C LEU A 217 -1.56 11.32 -0.52
N THR A 218 -1.81 11.76 -1.76
CA THR A 218 -2.35 13.11 -2.01
C THR A 218 -3.84 13.28 -1.67
N ALA A 219 -4.57 12.18 -1.47
CA ALA A 219 -5.98 12.24 -1.13
C ALA A 219 -6.17 12.72 0.32
N ALA A 220 -7.28 13.42 0.58
CA ALA A 220 -7.64 13.84 1.94
C ALA A 220 -7.83 12.65 2.89
N ASN A 221 -8.30 11.52 2.37
CA ASN A 221 -8.45 10.26 3.09
C ASN A 221 -7.91 9.09 2.24
N PRO A 222 -6.63 8.72 2.40
CA PRO A 222 -6.01 7.61 1.68
C PRO A 222 -6.75 6.28 1.84
N TRP A 223 -7.28 6.01 3.03
CA TRP A 223 -8.01 4.77 3.32
C TRP A 223 -9.34 4.67 2.59
N GLU A 224 -10.02 5.80 2.38
CA GLU A 224 -11.23 5.83 1.56
C GLU A 224 -10.93 5.49 0.10
N VAL A 225 -9.80 5.96 -0.44
CA VAL A 225 -9.34 5.60 -1.78
C VAL A 225 -9.06 4.10 -1.86
N ILE A 226 -8.32 3.55 -0.90
CA ILE A 226 -8.03 2.11 -0.83
C ILE A 226 -9.34 1.30 -0.83
N ASN A 227 -10.29 1.65 0.03
CA ASN A 227 -11.54 0.89 0.18
C ASN A 227 -12.44 0.92 -1.06
N ASN A 228 -12.28 1.91 -1.95
CA ASN A 228 -13.12 2.09 -3.14
C ASN A 228 -12.37 1.87 -4.47
N LEU A 229 -11.08 1.55 -4.39
CA LEU A 229 -10.21 1.41 -5.56
C LEU A 229 -10.79 0.41 -6.56
N GLN A 230 -10.64 0.75 -7.84
CA GLN A 230 -10.92 -0.18 -8.94
C GLN A 230 -9.77 -0.18 -9.93
N THR A 231 -9.52 -1.34 -10.52
CA THR A 231 -8.61 -1.48 -11.66
C THR A 231 -9.39 -1.88 -12.90
N SER A 232 -8.79 -1.61 -14.05
CA SER A 232 -9.36 -2.02 -15.32
C SER A 232 -8.27 -2.52 -16.26
N PHE A 233 -8.56 -3.64 -16.90
CA PHE A 233 -7.74 -4.22 -17.95
C PHE A 233 -8.49 -4.13 -19.28
N VAL A 234 -7.89 -3.45 -20.25
CA VAL A 234 -8.44 -3.31 -21.60
C VAL A 234 -7.59 -4.14 -22.56
N GLY A 235 -8.25 -4.99 -23.34
CA GLY A 235 -7.62 -5.72 -24.44
C GLY A 235 -8.23 -5.31 -25.77
N SER A 236 -7.42 -5.17 -26.81
CA SER A 236 -7.91 -4.95 -28.17
C SER A 236 -7.00 -5.56 -29.23
N HIS A 237 -7.61 -6.06 -30.30
CA HIS A 237 -6.97 -6.52 -31.52
C HIS A 237 -7.54 -5.74 -32.71
N THR A 238 -6.71 -5.01 -33.46
CA THR A 238 -7.17 -4.14 -34.55
C THR A 238 -7.24 -4.82 -35.92
N GLY A 239 -6.76 -6.06 -36.06
CA GLY A 239 -6.80 -6.76 -37.34
C GLY A 239 -7.01 -8.27 -37.22
N LEU A 240 -6.65 -8.98 -38.29
CA LEU A 240 -6.91 -10.40 -38.47
C LEU A 240 -5.83 -11.25 -37.80
N GLY A 241 -6.24 -12.34 -37.16
CA GLY A 241 -5.29 -13.29 -36.65
C GLY A 241 -6.00 -14.46 -36.02
N ILE A 242 -5.49 -15.66 -36.30
CA ILE A 242 -5.97 -16.89 -35.67
C ILE A 242 -4.94 -17.23 -34.59
N GLY A 243 -5.42 -17.43 -33.35
CA GLY A 243 -4.56 -17.82 -32.23
C GLY A 243 -3.93 -16.66 -31.45
N ASN A 244 -4.21 -15.41 -31.82
CA ASN A 244 -3.81 -14.25 -31.00
C ASN A 244 -4.64 -14.22 -29.72
N THR A 245 -4.00 -14.04 -28.58
CA THR A 245 -4.66 -14.07 -27.28
C THR A 245 -4.13 -12.99 -26.36
N ILE A 246 -5.05 -12.28 -25.70
CA ILE A 246 -4.81 -11.44 -24.53
C ILE A 246 -5.42 -12.16 -23.32
N GLN A 247 -4.62 -12.36 -22.28
CA GLN A 247 -5.00 -13.07 -21.06
C GLN A 247 -4.76 -12.20 -19.84
N LEU A 248 -5.70 -12.24 -18.90
CA LEU A 248 -5.56 -11.70 -17.55
C LEU A 248 -5.85 -12.84 -16.58
N ASP A 249 -4.87 -13.18 -15.75
CA ASP A 249 -4.99 -14.17 -14.68
C ASP A 249 -5.56 -13.52 -13.43
N ALA A 250 -4.93 -12.46 -12.94
CA ALA A 250 -5.39 -11.71 -11.78
C ALA A 250 -4.84 -10.28 -11.78
N VAL A 251 -5.43 -9.45 -10.92
CA VAL A 251 -4.83 -8.19 -10.50
C VAL A 251 -4.76 -8.18 -8.99
N GLU A 252 -3.55 -8.08 -8.45
CA GLU A 252 -3.30 -8.03 -7.02
C GLU A 252 -2.96 -6.61 -6.60
N VAL A 253 -3.44 -6.20 -5.43
CA VAL A 253 -3.07 -4.94 -4.79
C VAL A 253 -2.30 -5.28 -3.52
N GLU A 254 -1.02 -4.94 -3.49
CA GLU A 254 -0.18 -5.03 -2.31
C GLU A 254 -0.25 -3.73 -1.54
N ILE A 255 -0.53 -3.80 -0.24
CA ILE A 255 -0.56 -2.66 0.66
C ILE A 255 0.40 -2.93 1.80
N CYS A 256 1.42 -2.08 1.93
CA CYS A 256 2.33 -2.11 3.06
C CYS A 256 2.07 -0.95 4.01
N VAL A 257 2.14 -1.25 5.31
CA VAL A 257 1.84 -0.32 6.39
C VAL A 257 2.86 -0.41 7.51
N THR A 258 3.06 0.72 8.18
CA THR A 258 3.71 0.83 9.48
C THR A 258 2.66 1.17 10.54
N GLY A 259 3.04 1.08 11.82
CA GLY A 259 2.15 1.50 12.90
C GLY A 259 2.42 2.94 13.34
N LEU A 260 1.36 3.68 13.67
CA LEU A 260 1.50 5.00 14.28
C LEU A 260 2.01 4.84 15.72
N ASN A 261 3.11 5.51 16.03
CA ASN A 261 3.69 5.51 17.36
C ASN A 261 2.95 6.50 18.26
N GLN A 262 2.46 6.03 19.39
CA GLN A 262 1.92 6.85 20.47
C GLN A 262 2.90 6.83 21.64
N LEU A 263 3.37 8.00 22.07
CA LEU A 263 4.28 8.17 23.21
C LEU A 263 3.61 9.03 24.27
N THR A 264 3.51 8.50 25.48
CA THR A 264 3.09 9.25 26.67
C THR A 264 4.21 9.31 27.69
N LEU A 265 4.56 10.52 28.14
CA LEU A 265 5.54 10.77 29.19
C LEU A 265 4.85 11.27 30.46
N PHE A 266 5.19 10.66 31.59
CA PHE A 266 4.67 11.02 32.91
C PHE A 266 5.79 11.58 33.78
N GLY A 267 5.57 12.75 34.37
CA GLY A 267 6.57 13.34 35.26
C GLY A 267 6.20 14.73 35.78
N PHE A 268 7.19 15.46 36.29
CA PHE A 268 7.03 16.83 36.74
C PHE A 268 8.33 17.62 36.61
N GLU A 269 8.22 18.95 36.63
CA GLU A 269 9.37 19.86 36.57
C GLU A 269 9.66 20.41 37.97
N THR A 270 10.95 20.51 38.31
CA THR A 270 11.44 21.12 39.56
C THR A 270 12.50 22.16 39.27
#